data_AF-A0A7X4W2M3-F1
#
_entry.id   AF-A0A7X4W2M3-F1
#
_cell.length_a   1.000
_cell.length_b   1.000
_cell.length_c   1.000
_cell.angle_alpha   90.00
_cell.angle_beta   90.00
_cell.angle_gamma   90.00
#
_symmetry.space_group_name_H-M   'P 1'
#
loop_
_entity.id
_entity.type
_entity.pdbx_description
1 polymer ?
#
loop_
_entity_poly.entity_id
_entity_poly.type
_entity_poly.pdbx_seq_one_letter_code
_entity_poly.pdbx_strand_id
1 'polypeptide(L)'
;MKPDIPRNPHQRWEWIKYQLRSKGSSLSRLAGELEVSGSAVQLAKYVPYPRMERAIAKKLSLAPTQIWPERWNADGTPARQRPNRAEKRASTTSSSRRYSAQDSDSNAIAHRQLAREA
;
A
#
# COMPACT_ATOMS: atom_id res chain seq x y z
N MET A 1 -14.40 -22.57 -9.46
CA MET A 1 -13.72 -22.28 -10.74
C MET A 1 -12.50 -21.42 -10.46
N LYS A 2 -11.32 -21.76 -10.99
CA LYS A 2 -10.14 -20.87 -10.90
C LYS A 2 -10.35 -19.74 -11.90
N PRO A 3 -10.24 -18.46 -11.51
CA PRO A 3 -10.30 -17.38 -12.48
C PRO A 3 -9.16 -17.53 -13.48
N ASP A 4 -9.46 -17.40 -14.77
CA ASP A 4 -8.44 -17.36 -15.81
C ASP A 4 -7.73 -16.00 -15.77
N ILE A 5 -6.62 -15.96 -15.04
CA ILE A 5 -5.86 -14.73 -14.78
C ILE A 5 -4.69 -14.67 -15.77
N PRO A 6 -4.61 -13.63 -16.61
CA PRO A 6 -3.52 -13.48 -17.55
C PRO A 6 -2.15 -13.45 -16.88
N ARG A 7 -1.19 -14.20 -17.44
CA ARG A 7 0.17 -14.27 -16.90
C ARG A 7 0.99 -13.03 -17.23
N ASN A 8 0.73 -12.39 -18.38
CA ASN A 8 1.38 -11.13 -18.77
C ASN A 8 0.94 -9.98 -17.84
N PRO A 9 1.86 -9.26 -17.17
CA PRO A 9 1.52 -8.18 -16.25
C PRO A 9 0.64 -7.08 -16.85
N HIS A 10 0.81 -6.75 -18.14
CA HIS A 10 0.01 -5.73 -18.80
C HIS A 10 -1.43 -6.18 -19.00
N GLN A 11 -1.61 -7.41 -19.53
CA GLN A 11 -2.94 -8.00 -19.71
C GLN A 11 -3.64 -8.24 -18.37
N ARG A 12 -2.88 -8.66 -17.36
CA ARG A 12 -3.39 -8.82 -15.98
C ARG A 12 -3.90 -7.51 -15.43
N TRP A 13 -3.21 -6.40 -15.68
CA TRP A 13 -3.66 -5.08 -15.24
C TRP A 13 -4.96 -4.64 -15.93
N GLU A 14 -5.10 -4.88 -17.23
CA GLU A 14 -6.36 -4.67 -17.94
C GLU A 14 -7.49 -5.54 -17.37
N TRP A 15 -7.20 -6.81 -17.11
CA TRP A 15 -8.14 -7.73 -16.48
C TRP A 15 -8.57 -7.25 -15.08
N ILE A 16 -7.64 -6.78 -14.23
CA ILE A 16 -7.97 -6.19 -12.92
C ILE A 16 -8.90 -4.98 -13.09
N LYS A 17 -8.60 -4.08 -14.03
CA LYS A 17 -9.45 -2.91 -14.30
C LYS A 17 -10.84 -3.32 -14.75
N TYR A 18 -10.94 -4.30 -15.65
CA TYR A 18 -12.21 -4.85 -16.10
C TYR A 18 -13.00 -5.45 -14.93
N GLN A 19 -12.39 -6.32 -14.13
CA GLN A 19 -13.04 -6.95 -12.99
C GLN A 19 -13.54 -5.93 -11.95
N LEU A 20 -12.77 -4.88 -11.67
CA LEU A 20 -13.22 -3.79 -10.79
C LEU A 20 -14.46 -3.09 -11.36
N ARG A 21 -14.47 -2.79 -12.67
CA ARG A 21 -15.60 -2.15 -13.35
C ARG A 21 -16.84 -3.03 -13.37
N SER A 22 -16.69 -4.33 -13.62
CA SER A 22 -17.78 -5.31 -13.59
C SER A 22 -18.43 -5.41 -12.21
N LYS A 23 -17.68 -5.10 -11.14
CA LYS A 23 -18.19 -5.02 -9.76
C LYS A 23 -18.69 -3.62 -9.37
N GLY A 24 -18.84 -2.68 -10.31
CA GLY A 24 -19.26 -1.31 -10.04
C GLY A 24 -18.22 -0.46 -9.29
N SER A 25 -16.95 -0.87 -9.31
CA SER A 25 -15.83 -0.15 -8.68
C SER A 25 -14.83 0.34 -9.72
N SER A 26 -13.86 1.14 -9.27
CA SER A 26 -12.77 1.65 -10.10
C SER A 26 -11.53 1.86 -9.26
N LEU A 27 -10.37 2.04 -9.90
CA LEU A 27 -9.13 2.36 -9.19
C LEU A 27 -9.26 3.65 -8.37
N SER A 28 -9.94 4.67 -8.91
CA SER A 28 -10.20 5.93 -8.20
C SER A 28 -11.14 5.75 -7.03
N ARG A 29 -12.20 4.94 -7.18
CA ARG A 29 -13.13 4.64 -6.08
C ARG A 29 -12.41 3.88 -4.96
N LEU A 30 -11.57 2.90 -5.33
CA LEU A 30 -10.72 2.18 -4.38
C LEU A 30 -9.74 3.12 -3.66
N ALA A 31 -9.14 4.06 -4.38
CA ALA A 31 -8.24 5.06 -3.79
C ALA A 31 -8.96 5.93 -2.76
N GLY A 32 -10.18 6.40 -3.09
CA GLY A 32 -11.03 7.17 -2.18
C GLY A 32 -11.40 6.39 -0.91
N GLU A 33 -11.79 5.13 -1.04
CA GLU A 33 -12.10 4.27 0.12
C GLU A 33 -10.90 3.98 1.03
N LEU A 34 -9.69 4.02 0.49
CA LEU A 34 -8.44 3.80 1.23
C LEU A 34 -7.80 5.11 1.71
N GLU A 35 -8.40 6.26 1.39
CA GLU A 35 -7.86 7.61 1.63
C GLU A 35 -6.42 7.77 1.09
N VAL A 36 -6.17 7.24 -0.11
CA VAL A 36 -4.88 7.36 -0.80
C VAL A 36 -5.03 8.04 -2.16
N SER A 37 -3.93 8.53 -2.70
CA SER A 37 -3.92 9.06 -4.08
C SER A 37 -4.15 7.95 -5.11
N GLY A 38 -4.80 8.29 -6.22
CA GLY A 38 -4.97 7.34 -7.34
C GLY A 38 -3.63 6.81 -7.88
N SER A 39 -2.59 7.65 -7.88
CA SER A 39 -1.23 7.25 -8.25
C SER A 39 -0.70 6.13 -7.34
N ALA A 40 -0.99 6.17 -6.03
CA ALA A 40 -0.56 5.12 -5.10
C ALA A 40 -1.15 3.75 -5.46
N VAL A 41 -2.39 3.70 -5.96
CA VAL A 41 -3.01 2.46 -6.44
C VAL A 41 -2.37 2.02 -7.77
N GLN A 42 -2.08 2.94 -8.68
CA GLN A 42 -1.39 2.63 -9.95
C GLN A 42 0.00 2.03 -9.76
N LEU A 43 0.73 2.41 -8.70
CA LEU A 43 2.05 1.85 -8.40
C LEU A 43 2.02 0.31 -8.25
N ALA A 44 0.89 -0.27 -7.84
CA ALA A 44 0.74 -1.73 -7.74
C ALA A 44 0.93 -2.46 -9.09
N LYS A 45 0.77 -1.77 -10.23
CA LYS A 45 1.08 -2.30 -11.57
C LYS A 45 2.58 -2.59 -11.72
N TYR A 46 3.43 -1.71 -11.20
CA TYR A 46 4.86 -1.72 -11.48
C TYR A 46 5.65 -2.41 -10.35
N VAL A 47 5.37 -2.07 -9.10
CA VAL A 47 6.20 -2.44 -7.94
C VAL A 47 5.37 -3.28 -6.94
N PRO A 48 5.96 -4.28 -6.28
CA PRO A 48 5.25 -5.06 -5.27
C PRO A 48 4.74 -4.16 -4.15
N TYR A 49 3.42 -4.06 -4.03
CA TYR A 49 2.78 -3.17 -3.07
C TYR A 49 1.72 -3.92 -2.27
N PRO A 50 2.13 -4.68 -1.23
CA PRO A 50 1.25 -5.62 -0.54
C PRO A 50 -0.03 -5.00 0.03
N ARG A 51 0.05 -3.77 0.55
CA ARG A 51 -1.12 -3.04 1.07
C ARG A 51 -2.17 -2.77 -0.01
N MET A 52 -1.74 -2.32 -1.20
CA MET A 52 -2.65 -2.02 -2.31
C MET A 52 -3.13 -3.31 -2.99
N GLU A 53 -2.25 -4.28 -3.18
CA GLU A 53 -2.57 -5.59 -3.75
C GLU A 53 -3.65 -6.32 -2.93
N ARG A 54 -3.55 -6.32 -1.59
CA ARG A 54 -4.60 -6.85 -0.69
C ARG A 54 -5.93 -6.11 -0.87
N ALA A 55 -5.89 -4.79 -1.00
CA ALA A 55 -7.13 -4.00 -1.13
C ALA A 55 -7.83 -4.26 -2.47
N ILE A 56 -7.08 -4.37 -3.56
CA ILE A 56 -7.60 -4.78 -4.87
C ILE A 56 -8.17 -6.20 -4.78
N ALA A 57 -7.41 -7.14 -4.23
CA ALA A 57 -7.83 -8.53 -4.07
C ALA A 57 -9.12 -8.65 -3.25
N LYS A 58 -9.25 -7.87 -2.16
CA LYS A 58 -10.47 -7.78 -1.34
C LYS A 58 -11.69 -7.34 -2.15
N LYS A 59 -11.55 -6.33 -3.02
CA LYS A 59 -12.65 -5.92 -3.94
C LYS A 59 -13.00 -7.00 -4.94
N LEU A 60 -11.99 -7.71 -5.44
CA LEU A 60 -12.19 -8.82 -6.36
C LEU A 60 -12.67 -10.09 -5.67
N SER A 61 -12.76 -10.12 -4.33
CA SER A 61 -13.12 -11.31 -3.55
C SER A 61 -12.19 -12.49 -3.85
N LEU A 62 -10.91 -12.18 -4.11
CA LEU A 62 -9.84 -13.12 -4.43
C LEU A 62 -8.70 -12.97 -3.42
N ALA A 63 -7.85 -13.99 -3.35
CA ALA A 63 -6.60 -13.88 -2.61
C ALA A 63 -5.52 -13.18 -3.46
N PRO A 64 -4.64 -12.36 -2.85
CA PRO A 64 -3.56 -11.71 -3.59
C PRO A 64 -2.58 -12.72 -4.21
N THR A 65 -2.41 -13.90 -3.59
CA THR A 65 -1.66 -15.04 -4.14
C THR A 65 -2.24 -15.59 -5.44
N GLN A 66 -3.54 -15.45 -5.69
CA GLN A 66 -4.15 -15.89 -6.95
C GLN A 66 -3.87 -14.90 -8.08
N ILE A 67 -3.79 -13.60 -7.78
CA ILE A 67 -3.58 -12.54 -8.76
C ILE A 67 -2.08 -12.34 -9.05
N TRP A 68 -1.24 -12.39 -8.01
CA TRP A 68 0.21 -12.20 -8.10
C TRP A 68 0.95 -13.35 -7.43
N PRO A 69 0.89 -14.57 -8.01
CA PRO A 69 1.61 -15.72 -7.46
C PRO A 69 3.12 -15.48 -7.43
N GLU A 70 3.67 -14.64 -8.31
CA GLU A 70 5.09 -14.30 -8.31
C GLU A 70 5.53 -13.32 -7.20
N ARG A 71 4.59 -12.70 -6.48
CA ARG A 71 4.87 -11.66 -5.46
C ARG A 71 4.48 -12.07 -4.04
N TRP A 72 3.75 -13.16 -3.90
CA TRP A 72 3.22 -13.64 -2.63
C TRP A 72 3.60 -15.10 -2.42
N ASN A 73 3.97 -15.41 -1.18
CA ASN A 73 4.21 -16.79 -0.76
C ASN A 73 2.88 -17.52 -0.56
N ALA A 74 2.92 -18.86 -0.60
CA ALA A 74 1.75 -19.71 -0.32
C ALA A 74 1.12 -19.42 1.05
N ASP A 75 1.94 -18.97 2.01
CA ASP A 75 1.53 -18.61 3.37
C ASP A 75 0.77 -17.26 3.45
N GLY A 76 0.58 -16.57 2.32
CA GLY A 76 -0.07 -15.26 2.28
C GLY A 76 0.81 -14.11 2.78
N THR A 77 2.10 -14.34 2.96
CA THR A 77 3.10 -13.29 3.22
C THR A 77 3.61 -12.71 1.91
N PRO A 78 3.80 -11.38 1.82
CA PRO A 78 4.39 -10.77 0.64
C PRO A 78 5.88 -11.14 0.55
N ALA A 79 6.38 -11.40 -0.65
CA ALA A 79 7.80 -11.66 -0.89
C ALA A 79 8.68 -10.42 -0.59
N ARG A 80 8.08 -9.22 -0.62
CA ARG A 80 8.76 -7.97 -0.28
C ARG A 80 8.92 -7.84 1.24
N GLN A 81 10.11 -8.16 1.75
CA GLN A 81 10.46 -7.88 3.14
C GLN A 81 10.98 -6.44 3.29
N ARG A 82 10.23 -5.59 4.01
CA ARG A 82 10.74 -4.32 4.54
C ARG A 82 10.85 -4.47 6.07
N PRO A 83 11.98 -4.97 6.59
CA PRO A 83 12.10 -5.31 8.01
C PRO A 83 11.81 -4.13 8.96
N ASN A 84 12.16 -2.90 8.55
CA ASN A 84 12.01 -1.71 9.42
C ASN A 84 10.71 -0.92 9.22
N ARG A 85 9.71 -1.42 8.46
CA ARG A 85 8.46 -0.68 8.22
C ARG A 85 7.24 -1.54 8.52
N ALA A 86 6.57 -1.24 9.63
CA ALA A 86 5.30 -1.88 9.98
C ALA A 86 4.27 -1.74 8.84
N GLU A 87 3.64 -2.85 8.46
CA GLU A 87 2.62 -2.89 7.40
C GLU A 87 1.30 -2.25 7.84
N LYS A 88 0.95 -2.43 9.11
CA LYS A 88 -0.18 -1.78 9.77
C LYS A 88 0.37 -0.57 10.50
N ARG A 89 -0.14 0.62 10.18
CA ARG A 89 -0.05 1.72 11.14
C ARG A 89 -0.84 1.26 12.36
N ALA A 90 -0.22 1.28 13.55
CA ALA A 90 -1.00 1.19 14.78
C ALA A 90 -2.08 2.25 14.65
N SER A 91 -3.34 1.83 14.68
CA SER A 91 -4.47 2.74 14.82
C SER A 91 -4.25 3.46 16.13
N THR A 92 -3.60 4.64 16.09
CA THR A 92 -3.60 5.55 17.22
C THR A 92 -5.06 5.85 17.45
N THR A 93 -5.64 5.20 18.44
CA THR A 93 -6.92 5.57 19.01
C THR A 93 -6.86 7.07 19.24
N SER A 94 -7.52 7.84 18.39
CA SER A 94 -7.76 9.27 18.59
C SER A 94 -8.76 9.41 19.73
N SER A 95 -8.36 9.02 20.94
CA SER A 95 -9.08 9.35 22.16
C SER A 95 -8.30 10.50 22.80
N SER A 96 -8.83 11.70 22.59
CA SER A 96 -8.68 12.87 23.45
C SER A 96 -7.32 13.04 24.12
N ARG A 97 -6.37 13.71 23.46
CA ARG A 97 -5.29 14.37 24.19
C ARG A 97 -5.56 15.87 24.16
N ARG A 98 -6.24 16.32 25.22
CA ARG A 98 -6.17 17.70 25.70
C ARG A 98 -4.69 18.11 25.64
N TYR A 99 -4.40 19.24 24.99
CA TYR A 99 -3.07 19.83 25.01
C TYR A 99 -2.69 20.13 26.47
N SER A 100 -1.81 19.32 27.07
CA SER A 100 -1.01 19.75 28.22
C SER A 100 0.40 20.04 27.69
N ALA A 101 0.74 21.32 27.66
CA ALA A 101 2.09 21.78 27.37
C ALA A 101 3.03 21.30 28.48
N GLN A 102 3.91 20.35 28.17
CA GLN A 102 5.26 20.17 28.74
C GLN A 102 5.86 18.90 28.11
N ASP A 103 7.19 18.92 27.95
CA ASP A 103 8.07 17.87 27.39
C ASP A 103 8.25 17.87 25.85
N SER A 104 8.95 18.90 25.38
CA SER A 104 9.66 18.91 24.11
C SER A 104 11.12 18.49 24.32
N ASP A 105 11.39 17.20 24.48
CA ASP A 105 12.76 16.66 24.27
C ASP A 105 12.98 16.43 22.77
N SER A 106 13.25 17.52 22.05
CA SER A 106 13.63 17.47 20.63
C SER A 106 15.06 16.94 20.46
N ASN A 107 15.21 15.67 20.09
CA ASN A 107 16.46 15.10 19.57
C ASN A 107 16.68 15.42 18.08
N ALA A 108 16.46 16.66 17.67
CA ALA A 108 16.77 17.13 16.32
C ALA A 108 18.24 17.55 16.24
N ILE A 109 19.12 16.59 15.94
CA ILE A 109 20.51 16.87 15.54
C ILE A 109 20.46 17.62 14.20
N ALA A 110 20.67 18.93 14.26
CA ALA A 110 20.77 19.78 13.08
C ALA A 110 22.07 19.47 12.32
N HIS A 111 21.95 18.95 11.11
CA HIS A 111 23.08 18.78 10.19
C HIS A 111 23.38 20.14 9.51
N ARG A 112 24.16 21.01 10.17
CA ARG A 112 24.68 22.25 9.56
C ARG A 112 26.12 22.48 10.01
N GLN A 113 27.07 21.82 9.34
CA GLN A 113 28.48 22.14 9.51
C GLN A 113 28.86 23.39 8.72
N LEU A 114 29.77 24.14 9.35
CA LEU A 114 30.20 25.52 9.11
C LEU A 114 31.07 25.66 7.86
N ALA A 115 30.93 26.78 7.16
CA ALA A 115 32.00 27.38 6.36
C ALA A 115 32.34 28.75 6.97
N ARG A 116 33.49 28.82 7.63
CA ARG A 116 34.25 30.05 7.95
C ARG A 116 35.59 29.89 7.24
N GLU A 117 35.83 30.67 6.20
CA GLU A 117 36.67 31.88 6.24
C GLU A 117 38.16 31.52 6.35
N ALA A 118 38.89 31.80 5.26
CA ALA A 118 40.36 31.86 5.19
C ALA A 118 40.74 33.30 4.81
#